data_AF-R6M7G2-F1
#
_entry.id   AF-R6M7G2-F1
#
_cell.length_a   1.000
_cell.length_b   1.000
_cell.length_c   1.000
_cell.angle_alpha   90.00
_cell.angle_beta   90.00
_cell.angle_gamma   90.00
#
_symmetry.space_group_name_H-M   'P 1'
#
loop_
_entity.id
_entity.type
_entity.pdbx_description
1 polymer ?
#
loop_
_entity_poly.entity_id
_entity_poly.type
_entity_poly.pdbx_seq_one_letter_code
_entity_poly.pdbx_strand_id
1 'polypeptide(L)'
;MNDKLGGTTTDLDGGNIRYYGASPKNYIYFNCETYPDTNCELWRIIGVFDGKLKLMRGSQIGTYSWDNKNANTGAETDNGKNDWTTARLMKLLNPSDYYTVDSNDNNLGQSLYWNSASGKCYSGKNNATVDCDFISTGIKNDITRNMITEATYNLGGWNTSEIYSNQIYEYERGTTVYTVRPTTWIGKIALAYPSDYGYAVDFSQCKDKILYYYNNSTCTSNNWMKAIIAPNKGWLLTPTSSDSYLAWFVSPDGLLYTGGSGLYFANRVAPVLYLNSDIKIESGDGSESNPYKLSV
;
A
#
# COMPACT_ATOMS: atom_id res chain seq x y z
N MET A 1 -11.91 16.81 -0.24
CA MET A 1 -11.77 15.63 -1.11
C MET A 1 -11.49 16.14 -2.52
N ASN A 2 -10.43 15.66 -3.17
CA ASN A 2 -10.07 16.08 -4.53
C ASN A 2 -10.34 14.95 -5.52
N ASP A 3 -10.73 15.31 -6.74
CA ASP A 3 -10.75 14.39 -7.87
C ASP A 3 -9.33 14.11 -8.40
N LYS A 4 -9.26 13.24 -9.41
CA LYS A 4 -7.99 12.87 -10.10
C LYS A 4 -7.28 14.05 -10.78
N LEU A 5 -7.94 15.19 -11.00
CA LEU A 5 -7.37 16.40 -11.61
C LEU A 5 -6.99 17.47 -10.57
N GLY A 6 -7.14 17.17 -9.27
CA GLY A 6 -6.92 18.16 -8.21
C GLY A 6 -8.04 19.19 -8.08
N GLY A 7 -9.19 18.95 -8.70
CA GLY A 7 -10.39 19.76 -8.58
C GLY A 7 -11.24 19.37 -7.37
N THR A 8 -12.00 20.33 -6.85
CA THR A 8 -13.03 20.09 -5.83
C THR A 8 -14.32 19.64 -6.53
N THR A 9 -14.50 18.33 -6.75
CA THR A 9 -15.80 17.81 -7.22
C THR A 9 -16.70 17.46 -6.03
N THR A 10 -17.99 17.79 -6.14
CA THR A 10 -19.05 17.29 -5.25
C THR A 10 -19.68 15.99 -5.75
N ASP A 11 -19.33 15.56 -6.97
CA ASP A 11 -19.89 14.37 -7.60
C ASP A 11 -19.13 13.12 -7.15
N LEU A 12 -19.74 12.40 -6.21
CA LEU A 12 -19.22 11.14 -5.65
C LEU A 12 -19.07 10.03 -6.71
N ASP A 13 -19.74 10.18 -7.86
CA ASP A 13 -19.74 9.22 -8.97
C ASP A 13 -18.63 9.48 -10.00
N GLY A 14 -17.74 10.47 -9.77
CA GLY A 14 -16.54 10.72 -10.59
C GLY A 14 -15.47 9.61 -10.54
N GLY A 15 -15.74 8.52 -9.83
CA GLY A 15 -14.99 7.25 -9.85
C GLY A 15 -13.67 7.23 -9.06
N ASN A 16 -13.19 8.38 -8.57
CA ASN A 16 -11.92 8.43 -7.84
C ASN A 16 -11.77 9.71 -7.00
N ILE A 17 -12.21 9.66 -5.76
CA ILE A 17 -12.18 10.79 -4.83
C ILE A 17 -11.24 10.47 -3.68
N ARG A 18 -10.34 11.41 -3.36
CA ARG A 18 -9.28 11.19 -2.37
C ARG A 18 -9.24 12.25 -1.26
N TYR A 19 -8.79 11.81 -0.09
CA TYR A 19 -8.41 12.72 1.00
C TYR A 19 -6.99 13.25 0.80
N TYR A 20 -6.80 14.53 1.11
CA TYR A 20 -5.55 15.25 0.88
C TYR A 20 -5.28 16.26 2.00
N GLY A 21 -4.04 16.76 2.06
CA GLY A 21 -3.61 17.81 2.99
C GLY A 21 -2.95 17.25 4.25
N ALA A 22 -2.58 18.16 5.16
CA ALA A 22 -1.86 17.82 6.39
C ALA A 22 -2.69 16.97 7.37
N SER A 23 -3.95 17.36 7.58
CA SER A 23 -4.85 16.73 8.56
C SER A 23 -6.29 16.62 8.04
N PRO A 24 -6.52 15.83 6.97
CA PRO A 24 -7.88 15.54 6.55
C PRO A 24 -8.64 14.73 7.61
N LYS A 25 -9.97 14.90 7.65
CA LYS A 25 -10.87 14.08 8.45
C LYS A 25 -11.12 12.71 7.78
N ASN A 26 -10.11 11.85 7.80
CA ASN A 26 -10.12 10.56 7.14
C ASN A 26 -9.74 9.39 8.06
N TYR A 27 -9.93 9.52 9.36
CA TYR A 27 -9.69 8.45 10.32
C TYR A 27 -10.90 7.53 10.43
N ILE A 28 -10.65 6.22 10.56
CA ILE A 28 -11.67 5.19 10.67
C ILE A 28 -11.22 4.11 11.65
N TYR A 29 -12.13 3.68 12.52
CA TYR A 29 -11.92 2.50 13.38
C TYR A 29 -12.08 1.23 12.54
N PHE A 30 -11.03 0.42 12.50
CA PHE A 30 -11.01 -0.84 11.76
C PHE A 30 -10.13 -1.86 12.48
N ASN A 31 -10.29 -3.15 12.14
CA ASN A 31 -9.58 -4.26 12.77
C ASN A 31 -9.74 -4.28 14.31
N CYS A 32 -11.00 -4.23 14.76
CA CYS A 32 -11.40 -4.27 16.17
C CYS A 32 -11.35 -5.70 16.74
N GLU A 33 -11.23 -5.85 18.06
CA GLU A 33 -11.42 -7.16 18.73
C GLU A 33 -12.86 -7.68 18.54
N THR A 34 -13.83 -6.79 18.66
CA THR A 34 -15.27 -6.99 18.44
C THR A 34 -15.84 -5.78 17.70
N TYR A 35 -16.97 -5.94 17.01
CA TYR A 35 -17.69 -4.84 16.36
C TYR A 35 -19.13 -4.74 16.89
N PRO A 36 -19.70 -3.52 16.94
CA PRO A 36 -19.03 -2.23 16.85
C PRO A 36 -18.28 -1.91 18.17
N ASP A 37 -17.03 -1.47 18.09
CA ASP A 37 -16.24 -1.07 19.26
C ASP A 37 -15.38 0.17 18.92
N THR A 38 -14.86 0.85 19.93
CA THR A 38 -13.79 1.86 19.82
C THR A 38 -12.41 1.28 20.12
N ASN A 39 -12.31 0.07 20.69
CA ASN A 39 -11.04 -0.64 20.88
C ASN A 39 -10.55 -1.27 19.56
N CYS A 40 -10.29 -0.42 18.57
CA CYS A 40 -9.91 -0.78 17.22
C CYS A 40 -8.57 -0.17 16.85
N GLU A 41 -7.96 -0.67 15.78
CA GLU A 41 -6.86 0.05 15.15
C GLU A 41 -7.39 1.32 14.47
N LEU A 42 -6.57 2.37 14.45
CA LEU A 42 -6.83 3.55 13.64
C LEU A 42 -6.28 3.34 12.24
N TRP A 43 -7.18 3.34 11.26
CA TRP A 43 -6.87 3.29 9.84
C TRP A 43 -7.21 4.64 9.19
N ARG A 44 -6.72 4.85 7.97
CA ARG A 44 -6.93 6.08 7.21
C ARG A 44 -7.58 5.77 5.87
N ILE A 45 -8.62 6.52 5.53
CA ILE A 45 -9.28 6.45 4.23
C ILE A 45 -8.39 7.16 3.21
N ILE A 46 -7.96 6.43 2.18
CA ILE A 46 -7.31 7.04 1.01
C ILE A 46 -8.36 7.75 0.16
N GLY A 47 -9.46 7.04 -0.13
CA GLY A 47 -10.50 7.53 -1.01
C GLY A 47 -11.55 6.49 -1.37
N VAL A 48 -12.46 6.87 -2.25
CA VAL A 48 -13.45 5.99 -2.86
C VAL A 48 -13.04 5.75 -4.32
N PHE A 49 -12.96 4.49 -4.70
CA PHE A 49 -12.59 4.04 -6.05
C PHE A 49 -13.60 3.00 -6.50
N ASP A 50 -14.27 3.25 -7.63
CA ASP A 50 -15.29 2.35 -8.18
C ASP A 50 -16.34 1.93 -7.14
N GLY A 51 -16.79 2.89 -6.32
CA GLY A 51 -17.77 2.68 -5.24
C GLY A 51 -17.24 1.94 -4.00
N LYS A 52 -15.95 1.58 -3.95
CA LYS A 52 -15.32 0.89 -2.82
C LYS A 52 -14.45 1.84 -2.01
N LEU A 53 -14.53 1.73 -0.68
CA LEU A 53 -13.68 2.50 0.22
C LEU A 53 -12.29 1.87 0.30
N LYS A 54 -11.26 2.64 -0.05
CA LYS A 54 -9.86 2.22 0.03
C LYS A 54 -9.23 2.73 1.32
N LEU A 55 -8.66 1.84 2.10
CA LEU A 55 -8.01 2.14 3.37
C LEU A 55 -6.51 1.87 3.35
N MET A 56 -5.77 2.62 4.15
CA MET A 56 -4.40 2.33 4.56
C MET A 56 -4.35 2.17 6.08
N ARG A 57 -3.57 1.21 6.57
CA ARG A 57 -3.31 1.09 8.01
C ARG A 57 -2.64 2.37 8.52
N GLY A 58 -3.10 2.92 9.64
CA GLY A 58 -2.60 4.19 10.18
C GLY A 58 -1.17 4.14 10.71
N SER A 59 -0.57 2.95 10.78
CA SER A 59 0.83 2.74 11.11
C SER A 59 1.39 1.53 10.36
N GLN A 60 2.72 1.45 10.32
CA GLN A 60 3.43 0.37 9.64
C GLN A 60 3.40 -0.92 10.46
N ILE A 61 3.51 -2.06 9.77
CA ILE A 61 3.52 -3.40 10.39
C ILE A 61 4.93 -3.95 10.63
N GLY A 62 5.96 -3.23 10.21
CA GLY A 62 7.36 -3.65 10.28
C GLY A 62 8.14 -3.30 9.03
N THR A 63 9.35 -3.86 8.93
CA THR A 63 10.25 -3.72 7.78
C THR A 63 10.48 -5.08 7.13
N TYR A 64 10.09 -5.21 5.87
CA TYR A 64 10.16 -6.46 5.12
C TYR A 64 10.66 -6.20 3.71
N SER A 65 11.25 -7.21 3.09
CA SER A 65 11.56 -7.18 1.67
C SER A 65 10.26 -7.21 0.87
N TRP A 66 10.15 -6.42 -0.19
CA TRP A 66 9.05 -6.55 -1.15
C TRP A 66 9.11 -7.94 -1.79
N ASP A 67 10.33 -8.31 -2.22
CA ASP A 67 10.73 -9.66 -2.57
C ASP A 67 12.25 -9.80 -2.45
N ASN A 68 12.75 -10.91 -1.91
CA ASN A 68 14.19 -11.15 -1.78
C ASN A 68 14.64 -12.50 -2.37
N LYS A 69 13.92 -12.98 -3.39
CA LYS A 69 14.39 -14.10 -4.19
C LYS A 69 15.73 -13.75 -4.84
N ASN A 70 16.52 -14.78 -5.09
CA ASN A 70 17.77 -14.69 -5.83
C ASN A 70 17.70 -15.57 -7.09
N ALA A 71 18.80 -15.67 -7.84
CA ALA A 71 18.83 -16.45 -9.08
C ALA A 71 18.40 -17.92 -8.89
N ASN A 72 18.66 -18.50 -7.72
CA ASN A 72 18.33 -19.88 -7.41
C ASN A 72 16.89 -20.08 -6.89
N THR A 73 16.21 -19.00 -6.51
CA THR A 73 14.84 -19.03 -5.97
C THR A 73 13.84 -18.27 -6.84
N GLY A 74 14.17 -18.07 -8.12
CA GLY A 74 13.22 -17.63 -9.15
C GLY A 74 13.26 -16.15 -9.53
N ALA A 75 14.27 -15.39 -9.11
CA ALA A 75 14.55 -14.03 -9.60
C ALA A 75 15.59 -14.04 -10.73
N GLU A 76 15.70 -12.96 -11.49
CA GLU A 76 16.71 -12.80 -12.55
C GLU A 76 18.10 -12.46 -11.99
N THR A 77 18.15 -11.89 -10.78
CA THR A 77 19.38 -11.50 -10.08
C THR A 77 19.22 -11.75 -8.58
N ASP A 78 20.28 -11.50 -7.80
CA ASP A 78 20.25 -11.60 -6.34
C ASP A 78 19.57 -10.40 -5.64
N ASN A 79 18.91 -9.53 -6.40
CA ASN A 79 18.35 -8.28 -5.90
C ASN A 79 16.82 -8.32 -5.66
N GLY A 80 16.20 -9.50 -5.73
CA GLY A 80 14.75 -9.68 -5.65
C GLY A 80 14.05 -9.64 -7.01
N LYS A 81 12.75 -9.91 -7.00
CA LYS A 81 11.91 -10.01 -8.21
C LYS A 81 10.73 -9.05 -8.15
N ASN A 82 10.57 -8.19 -9.14
CA ASN A 82 9.52 -7.16 -9.23
C ASN A 82 8.18 -7.68 -9.76
N ASP A 83 7.80 -8.88 -9.33
CA ASP A 83 6.55 -9.51 -9.70
C ASP A 83 5.63 -9.66 -8.48
N TRP A 84 4.64 -8.78 -8.35
CA TRP A 84 3.77 -8.77 -7.17
C TRP A 84 3.01 -10.09 -7.03
N THR A 85 2.67 -10.74 -8.14
CA THR A 85 1.90 -12.00 -8.15
C THR A 85 2.66 -13.18 -7.53
N THR A 86 3.97 -13.06 -7.36
CA THR A 86 4.82 -14.06 -6.72
C THR A 86 5.63 -13.51 -5.55
N ALA A 87 5.48 -12.22 -5.24
CA ALA A 87 6.25 -11.52 -4.22
C ALA A 87 6.03 -12.14 -2.83
N ARG A 88 7.11 -12.30 -2.07
CA ARG A 88 7.03 -12.79 -0.68
C ARG A 88 6.22 -11.87 0.23
N LEU A 89 6.28 -10.56 0.01
CA LEU A 89 5.44 -9.60 0.75
C LEU A 89 3.95 -9.76 0.43
N MET A 90 3.60 -10.05 -0.82
CA MET A 90 2.20 -10.32 -1.19
C MET A 90 1.67 -11.53 -0.43
N LYS A 91 2.42 -12.64 -0.39
CA LYS A 91 2.05 -13.86 0.33
C LYS A 91 1.92 -13.64 1.84
N LEU A 92 2.75 -12.76 2.40
CA LEU A 92 2.67 -12.37 3.81
C LEU A 92 1.36 -11.69 4.18
N LEU A 93 0.88 -10.82 3.29
CA LEU A 93 -0.28 -9.96 3.54
C LEU A 93 -1.64 -10.64 3.25
N ASN A 94 -1.67 -11.68 2.41
CA ASN A 94 -2.92 -12.20 1.83
C ASN A 94 -3.25 -13.63 2.31
N PRO A 95 -4.53 -14.06 2.22
CA PRO A 95 -4.88 -15.46 2.40
C PRO A 95 -4.28 -16.34 1.31
N SER A 96 -4.16 -17.64 1.60
CA SER A 96 -3.56 -18.64 0.71
C SER A 96 -4.29 -18.83 -0.62
N ASP A 97 -5.55 -18.38 -0.73
CA ASP A 97 -6.35 -18.50 -1.95
C ASP A 97 -5.82 -17.59 -3.09
N TYR A 98 -4.96 -16.62 -2.77
CA TYR A 98 -4.45 -15.62 -3.73
C TYR A 98 -3.03 -15.87 -4.22
N TYR A 99 -2.42 -17.00 -3.84
CA TYR A 99 -1.10 -17.36 -4.30
C TYR A 99 -0.88 -18.87 -4.30
N THR A 100 0.03 -19.30 -5.17
CA THR A 100 0.55 -20.67 -5.11
C THR A 100 1.73 -20.74 -4.14
N VAL A 101 1.75 -21.78 -3.31
CA VAL A 101 2.89 -22.10 -2.47
C VAL A 101 4.11 -22.35 -3.36
N ASP A 102 5.19 -21.62 -3.09
CA ASP A 102 6.47 -21.78 -3.78
C ASP A 102 7.38 -22.58 -2.84
N SER A 103 7.88 -23.73 -3.30
CA SER A 103 8.76 -24.58 -2.50
C SER A 103 10.06 -23.88 -2.11
N ASN A 104 10.50 -22.89 -2.89
CA ASN A 104 11.67 -22.07 -2.55
C ASN A 104 11.44 -21.12 -1.37
N ASP A 105 10.18 -20.92 -0.97
CA ASP A 105 9.81 -20.10 0.18
C ASP A 105 9.80 -20.90 1.49
N ASN A 106 10.13 -22.20 1.48
CA ASN A 106 10.25 -23.05 2.68
C ASN A 106 9.05 -22.95 3.65
N ASN A 107 7.85 -22.70 3.12
CA ASN A 107 6.63 -22.44 3.91
C ASN A 107 6.69 -21.24 4.87
N LEU A 108 7.65 -20.32 4.69
CA LEU A 108 7.83 -19.14 5.52
C LEU A 108 6.98 -17.97 5.05
N GLY A 109 6.57 -17.13 6.00
CA GLY A 109 5.92 -15.85 5.71
C GLY A 109 4.56 -15.95 5.02
N GLN A 110 3.93 -17.13 4.97
CA GLN A 110 2.67 -17.34 4.26
C GLN A 110 1.48 -16.94 5.14
N SER A 111 0.69 -15.97 4.69
CA SER A 111 -0.54 -15.47 5.32
C SER A 111 -0.42 -15.02 6.78
N LEU A 112 0.79 -14.77 7.30
CA LEU A 112 0.97 -14.47 8.72
C LEU A 112 0.23 -13.20 9.15
N TYR A 113 0.24 -12.14 8.33
CA TYR A 113 -0.48 -10.91 8.61
C TYR A 113 -2.01 -11.13 8.52
N TRP A 114 -2.47 -11.85 7.50
CA TRP A 114 -3.90 -12.14 7.30
C TRP A 114 -4.51 -12.98 8.45
N ASN A 115 -3.71 -13.91 9.00
CA ASN A 115 -4.13 -14.82 10.05
C ASN A 115 -3.81 -14.33 11.46
N SER A 116 -3.26 -13.12 11.63
CA SER A 116 -2.83 -12.59 12.92
C SER A 116 -1.86 -13.55 13.64
N ALA A 117 -0.85 -14.04 12.92
CA ALA A 117 0.06 -15.09 13.38
C ALA A 117 1.53 -14.62 13.41
N SER A 118 2.38 -15.42 14.06
CA SER A 118 3.83 -15.19 14.14
C SER A 118 4.60 -16.25 13.36
N GLY A 119 5.83 -15.90 12.96
CA GLY A 119 6.70 -16.82 12.24
C GLY A 119 7.96 -16.13 11.72
N LYS A 120 8.50 -16.64 10.62
CA LYS A 120 9.60 -16.00 9.89
C LYS A 120 9.07 -15.26 8.68
N CYS A 121 9.54 -14.02 8.51
CA CYS A 121 9.28 -13.18 7.35
C CYS A 121 10.56 -12.93 6.58
N TYR A 122 10.45 -12.59 5.30
CA TYR A 122 11.59 -12.29 4.45
C TYR A 122 12.06 -10.84 4.61
N SER A 123 13.36 -10.68 4.85
CA SER A 123 13.98 -9.38 5.10
C SER A 123 15.49 -9.44 4.85
N GLY A 124 15.96 -8.71 3.83
CA GLY A 124 17.37 -8.68 3.42
C GLY A 124 17.70 -9.58 2.23
N LYS A 125 18.96 -9.53 1.77
CA LYS A 125 19.43 -10.20 0.54
C LYS A 125 19.48 -11.73 0.69
N ASN A 126 19.48 -12.45 -0.43
CA ASN A 126 19.74 -13.91 -0.48
C ASN A 126 18.79 -14.75 0.39
N ASN A 127 17.48 -14.52 0.28
CA ASN A 127 16.47 -15.23 1.05
C ASN A 127 16.59 -15.05 2.58
N ALA A 128 17.28 -14.00 3.06
CA ALA A 128 17.37 -13.70 4.49
C ALA A 128 15.99 -13.51 5.13
N THR A 129 15.90 -13.89 6.40
CA THR A 129 14.65 -13.89 7.18
C THR A 129 14.82 -13.18 8.50
N VAL A 130 13.71 -12.69 9.04
CA VAL A 130 13.58 -12.10 10.38
C VAL A 130 12.37 -12.71 11.09
N ASP A 131 12.37 -12.71 12.42
CA ASP A 131 11.15 -13.00 13.18
C ASP A 131 10.11 -11.91 12.96
N CYS A 132 8.86 -12.31 12.79
CA CYS A 132 7.72 -11.41 12.69
C CYS A 132 6.56 -11.94 13.54
N ASP A 133 5.86 -11.01 14.18
CA ASP A 133 4.76 -11.29 15.08
C ASP A 133 3.61 -10.35 14.73
N PHE A 134 2.54 -10.92 14.19
CA PHE A 134 1.32 -10.18 13.86
C PHE A 134 0.16 -10.51 14.80
N ILE A 135 0.41 -11.14 15.96
CA ILE A 135 -0.67 -11.49 16.91
C ILE A 135 -1.50 -10.26 17.30
N SER A 136 -0.86 -9.10 17.46
CA SER A 136 -1.52 -7.84 17.83
C SER A 136 -1.75 -6.87 16.67
N THR A 137 -1.19 -7.12 15.49
CA THR A 137 -1.20 -6.17 14.36
C THR A 137 -1.79 -6.72 13.06
N GLY A 138 -1.97 -8.04 12.96
CA GLY A 138 -2.62 -8.71 11.84
C GLY A 138 -4.14 -8.56 11.86
N ILE A 139 -4.81 -9.14 10.86
CA ILE A 139 -6.28 -9.07 10.76
C ILE A 139 -6.89 -10.00 11.83
N LYS A 140 -7.53 -9.41 12.83
CA LYS A 140 -7.83 -10.06 14.11
C LYS A 140 -8.89 -11.16 14.04
N ASN A 141 -9.95 -10.94 13.27
CA ASN A 141 -11.13 -11.81 13.29
C ASN A 141 -11.83 -11.92 11.93
N ASP A 142 -12.74 -12.89 11.83
CA ASP A 142 -13.49 -13.17 10.60
C ASP A 142 -14.43 -12.03 10.22
N ILE A 143 -14.97 -11.29 11.20
CA ILE A 143 -15.77 -10.10 10.95
C ILE A 143 -14.95 -9.09 10.13
N THR A 144 -13.71 -8.80 10.56
CA THR A 144 -12.80 -7.91 9.82
C THR A 144 -12.43 -8.48 8.45
N ARG A 145 -12.10 -9.78 8.37
CA ARG A 145 -11.78 -10.43 7.09
C ARG A 145 -12.94 -10.36 6.09
N ASN A 146 -14.17 -10.55 6.55
CA ASN A 146 -15.36 -10.52 5.72
C ASN A 146 -15.69 -9.12 5.20
N MET A 147 -15.29 -8.07 5.92
CA MET A 147 -15.39 -6.69 5.45
C MET A 147 -14.41 -6.35 4.33
N ILE A 148 -13.28 -7.07 4.24
CA ILE A 148 -12.25 -6.82 3.22
C ILE A 148 -12.70 -7.44 1.90
N THR A 149 -12.95 -6.59 0.92
CA THR A 149 -13.39 -7.01 -0.40
C THR A 149 -12.21 -7.36 -1.29
N GLU A 150 -12.46 -8.24 -2.25
CA GLU A 150 -11.49 -8.48 -3.31
C GLU A 150 -11.42 -7.27 -4.24
N ALA A 151 -10.20 -6.92 -4.66
CA ALA A 151 -9.94 -5.84 -5.59
C ALA A 151 -8.94 -6.27 -6.67
N THR A 152 -9.11 -5.69 -7.86
CA THR A 152 -8.10 -5.74 -8.90
C THR A 152 -7.10 -4.63 -8.67
N TYR A 153 -5.86 -5.00 -8.35
CA TYR A 153 -4.74 -4.10 -8.23
C TYR A 153 -4.00 -4.03 -9.56
N ASN A 154 -3.84 -2.82 -10.09
CA ASN A 154 -3.04 -2.58 -11.27
C ASN A 154 -1.54 -2.68 -10.93
N LEU A 155 -0.77 -3.27 -11.83
CA LEU A 155 0.66 -3.55 -11.71
C LEU A 155 1.47 -2.97 -12.87
N GLY A 156 0.87 -2.07 -13.66
CA GLY A 156 1.60 -1.29 -14.65
C GLY A 156 2.74 -0.52 -13.97
N GLY A 157 3.90 -0.51 -14.60
CA GLY A 157 5.14 0.02 -14.06
C GLY A 157 5.62 1.26 -14.78
N TRP A 158 6.50 2.01 -14.09
CA TRP A 158 7.20 3.16 -14.64
C TRP A 158 8.61 3.26 -14.06
N ASN A 159 9.55 3.88 -14.77
CA ASN A 159 10.98 3.82 -14.44
C ASN A 159 11.60 5.13 -13.92
N THR A 160 10.94 6.28 -14.04
CA THR A 160 11.50 7.57 -13.57
C THR A 160 10.58 8.30 -12.60
N SER A 161 11.18 8.95 -11.59
CA SER A 161 10.51 9.83 -10.62
C SER A 161 10.32 11.26 -11.12
N GLU A 162 10.82 11.59 -12.32
CA GLU A 162 10.60 12.85 -13.03
C GLU A 162 9.23 12.87 -13.69
N ILE A 163 8.19 12.78 -12.86
CA ILE A 163 6.81 12.56 -13.29
C ILE A 163 5.83 13.19 -12.29
N TYR A 164 4.65 13.59 -12.77
CA TYR A 164 3.55 14.09 -11.93
C TYR A 164 2.62 12.96 -11.45
N SER A 165 1.84 13.24 -10.40
CA SER A 165 0.91 12.26 -9.79
C SER A 165 -0.15 11.72 -10.76
N ASN A 166 -0.62 12.54 -11.70
CA ASN A 166 -1.59 12.13 -12.73
C ASN A 166 -0.97 11.20 -13.78
N GLN A 167 0.27 11.47 -14.18
CA GLN A 167 0.96 10.64 -15.16
C GLN A 167 1.30 9.27 -14.59
N ILE A 168 1.79 9.19 -13.34
CA ILE A 168 2.07 7.89 -12.72
C ILE A 168 0.79 7.08 -12.49
N TYR A 169 -0.34 7.76 -12.19
CA TYR A 169 -1.65 7.12 -12.06
C TYR A 169 -2.10 6.42 -13.36
N GLU A 170 -1.80 7.03 -14.51
CA GLU A 170 -2.05 6.43 -15.83
C GLU A 170 -1.12 5.23 -16.06
N TYR A 171 0.16 5.34 -15.75
CA TYR A 171 1.11 4.23 -15.92
C TYR A 171 0.85 3.04 -15.02
N GLU A 172 0.41 3.27 -13.78
CA GLU A 172 -0.05 2.21 -12.87
C GLU A 172 -1.13 1.32 -13.51
N ARG A 173 -2.00 1.91 -14.34
CA ARG A 173 -3.09 1.27 -15.09
C ARG A 173 -2.72 0.90 -16.53
N GLY A 174 -1.48 1.20 -16.93
CA GLY A 174 -0.97 0.91 -18.25
C GLY A 174 -0.52 -0.54 -18.38
N THR A 175 -0.04 -0.87 -19.58
CA THR A 175 0.46 -2.21 -19.92
C THR A 175 1.99 -2.31 -19.87
N THR A 176 2.67 -1.22 -19.54
CA THR A 176 4.13 -1.16 -19.51
C THR A 176 4.64 -1.87 -18.26
N VAL A 177 5.50 -2.87 -18.43
CA VAL A 177 6.08 -3.66 -17.34
C VAL A 177 7.47 -4.14 -17.70
N TYR A 178 8.25 -4.58 -16.71
CA TYR A 178 9.44 -5.39 -16.99
C TYR A 178 8.98 -6.71 -17.66
N THR A 179 9.68 -7.15 -18.70
CA THR A 179 9.39 -8.33 -19.54
C THR A 179 8.36 -9.34 -19.00
N VAL A 180 7.25 -9.56 -19.72
CA VAL A 180 6.27 -10.64 -19.45
C VAL A 180 5.78 -10.69 -17.99
N ARG A 181 5.63 -9.54 -17.32
CA ARG A 181 4.98 -9.45 -16.02
C ARG A 181 3.46 -9.23 -16.18
N PRO A 182 2.64 -9.68 -15.21
CA PRO A 182 1.23 -9.32 -15.17
C PRO A 182 1.04 -7.81 -14.99
N THR A 183 0.02 -7.25 -15.64
CA THR A 183 -0.36 -5.83 -15.51
C THR A 183 -1.43 -5.62 -14.45
N THR A 184 -2.01 -6.70 -13.91
CA THR A 184 -3.02 -6.68 -12.86
C THR A 184 -2.88 -7.92 -11.97
N TRP A 185 -3.33 -7.80 -10.72
CA TRP A 185 -3.46 -8.91 -9.80
C TRP A 185 -4.71 -8.74 -8.95
N ILE A 186 -5.41 -9.84 -8.71
CA ILE A 186 -6.63 -9.87 -7.91
C ILE A 186 -6.25 -10.35 -6.50
N GLY A 187 -6.66 -9.61 -5.48
CA GLY A 187 -6.34 -9.93 -4.09
C GLY A 187 -7.08 -9.08 -3.06
N LYS A 188 -6.69 -9.23 -1.79
CA LYS A 188 -7.34 -8.55 -0.64
C LYS A 188 -6.53 -7.40 -0.08
N ILE A 189 -5.21 -7.57 0.03
CA ILE A 189 -4.31 -6.62 0.68
C ILE A 189 -3.08 -6.39 -0.20
N ALA A 190 -2.73 -5.12 -0.41
CA ALA A 190 -1.52 -4.71 -1.13
C ALA A 190 -0.87 -3.49 -0.46
N LEU A 191 -0.17 -2.67 -1.24
CA LEU A 191 0.48 -1.44 -0.79
C LEU A 191 -0.17 -0.22 -1.47
N ALA A 192 0.13 0.98 -0.96
CA ALA A 192 -0.23 2.22 -1.64
C ALA A 192 0.50 2.34 -2.97
N TYR A 193 -0.14 3.05 -3.90
CA TYR A 193 0.46 3.49 -5.15
C TYR A 193 1.28 4.78 -4.95
N PRO A 194 2.29 5.02 -5.80
CA PRO A 194 2.90 6.34 -5.98
C PRO A 194 1.86 7.44 -6.17
N SER A 195 0.82 7.18 -6.97
CA SER A 195 -0.28 8.13 -7.14
C SER A 195 -1.03 8.40 -5.84
N ASP A 196 -1.36 7.40 -5.02
CA ASP A 196 -2.03 7.61 -3.73
C ASP A 196 -1.24 8.59 -2.85
N TYR A 197 0.09 8.39 -2.77
CA TYR A 197 0.97 9.29 -2.03
C TYR A 197 1.04 10.69 -2.66
N GLY A 198 1.16 10.77 -3.98
CA GLY A 198 1.20 12.04 -4.71
C GLY A 198 -0.07 12.86 -4.53
N TYR A 199 -1.24 12.21 -4.50
CA TYR A 199 -2.55 12.83 -4.30
C TYR A 199 -2.90 13.10 -2.83
N ALA A 200 -2.13 12.57 -1.87
CA ALA A 200 -2.33 12.83 -0.45
C ALA A 200 -1.93 14.25 -0.03
N VAL A 201 -1.27 15.01 -0.91
CA VAL A 201 -0.90 16.41 -0.68
C VAL A 201 -2.00 17.38 -1.10
N ASP A 202 -2.03 18.56 -0.48
CA ASP A 202 -2.75 19.71 -1.04
C ASP A 202 -2.08 20.20 -2.34
N PHE A 203 -2.71 19.93 -3.49
CA PHE A 203 -2.20 20.32 -4.81
C PHE A 203 -2.04 21.83 -4.95
N SER A 204 -2.83 22.65 -4.26
CA SER A 204 -2.63 24.11 -4.34
C SER A 204 -1.23 24.52 -3.89
N GLN A 205 -0.57 23.69 -3.08
CA GLN A 205 0.76 23.91 -2.53
C GLN A 205 1.87 23.16 -3.28
N CYS A 206 1.53 22.12 -4.07
CA CYS A 206 2.51 21.20 -4.69
C CYS A 206 2.24 20.87 -6.17
N LYS A 207 1.27 21.51 -6.83
CA LYS A 207 0.86 21.24 -8.21
C LYS A 207 1.99 21.28 -9.25
N ASP A 208 2.98 22.14 -9.05
CA ASP A 208 4.07 22.35 -10.02
C ASP A 208 5.27 21.42 -9.77
N LYS A 209 5.15 20.48 -8.82
CA LYS A 209 6.24 19.58 -8.45
C LYS A 209 5.99 18.16 -8.95
N ILE A 210 7.00 17.65 -9.65
CA ILE A 210 7.14 16.21 -9.91
C ILE A 210 7.41 15.44 -8.61
N LEU A 211 7.12 14.15 -8.61
CA LEU A 211 7.22 13.24 -7.47
C LEU A 211 8.62 13.22 -6.82
N TYR A 212 9.67 13.42 -7.62
CA TYR A 212 11.05 13.56 -7.12
C TYR A 212 11.27 14.76 -6.18
N TYR A 213 10.50 15.85 -6.33
CA TYR A 213 10.64 17.07 -5.50
C TYR A 213 9.65 17.15 -4.34
N TYR A 214 8.98 16.04 -3.99
CA TYR A 214 8.08 16.00 -2.84
C TYR A 214 8.77 16.09 -1.48
N ASN A 215 10.10 15.95 -1.44
CA ASN A 215 10.89 16.24 -0.23
C ASN A 215 10.91 17.72 0.17
N ASN A 216 10.34 18.60 -0.67
CA ASN A 216 10.06 19.98 -0.28
C ASN A 216 9.21 20.03 1.01
N SER A 217 9.60 20.89 1.95
CA SER A 217 8.97 20.99 3.27
C SER A 217 7.47 21.35 3.21
N THR A 218 7.06 22.14 2.22
CA THR A 218 5.64 22.47 1.99
C THR A 218 4.85 21.21 1.63
N CYS A 219 5.40 20.35 0.77
CA CYS A 219 4.71 19.12 0.36
C CYS A 219 4.70 18.07 1.46
N THR A 220 5.82 17.84 2.12
CA THR A 220 5.88 16.86 3.21
C THR A 220 5.02 17.24 4.41
N SER A 221 4.93 18.53 4.76
CA SER A 221 4.09 18.99 5.88
C SER A 221 2.59 18.95 5.55
N ASN A 222 2.23 18.96 4.26
CA ASN A 222 0.85 18.91 3.79
C ASN A 222 0.46 17.56 3.18
N ASN A 223 1.24 16.51 3.40
CA ASN A 223 0.95 15.16 2.92
C ASN A 223 0.72 14.21 4.10
N TRP A 224 -0.54 13.90 4.39
CA TRP A 224 -0.89 13.04 5.52
C TRP A 224 -0.29 11.62 5.44
N MET A 225 -0.08 11.07 4.23
CA MET A 225 0.52 9.74 4.06
C MET A 225 2.01 9.73 4.40
N LYS A 226 2.70 10.88 4.35
CA LYS A 226 4.13 10.97 4.67
C LYS A 226 4.43 10.44 6.06
N ALA A 227 3.61 10.77 7.06
CA ALA A 227 3.84 10.31 8.43
C ALA A 227 3.75 8.78 8.58
N ILE A 228 3.00 8.11 7.69
CA ILE A 228 2.75 6.68 7.72
C ILE A 228 3.75 5.91 6.87
N ILE A 229 4.13 6.41 5.69
CA ILE A 229 4.96 5.66 4.73
C ILE A 229 6.45 6.01 4.88
N ALA A 230 6.78 7.30 5.00
CA ALA A 230 8.14 7.79 4.83
C ALA A 230 9.13 7.52 5.98
N PRO A 231 8.78 7.40 7.29
CA PRO A 231 9.75 7.55 8.38
C PRO A 231 11.08 6.78 8.26
N ASN A 232 11.10 5.59 7.62
CA ASN A 232 12.35 4.96 7.19
C ASN A 232 12.18 4.14 5.88
N LYS A 233 11.91 4.81 4.75
CA LYS A 233 11.62 4.20 3.43
C LYS A 233 10.38 3.29 3.44
N GLY A 234 9.32 3.67 2.75
CA GLY A 234 8.11 2.84 2.66
C GLY A 234 7.90 2.29 1.27
N TRP A 235 7.69 0.97 1.17
CA TRP A 235 7.38 0.32 -0.09
C TRP A 235 6.05 0.81 -0.68
N LEU A 236 6.01 0.93 -2.00
CA LEU A 236 4.80 1.14 -2.77
C LEU A 236 4.58 -0.05 -3.72
N LEU A 237 3.37 -0.17 -4.25
CA LEU A 237 2.97 -1.33 -5.05
C LEU A 237 3.63 -1.35 -6.44
N THR A 238 3.81 -0.18 -7.05
CA THR A 238 4.22 -0.05 -8.45
C THR A 238 5.63 -0.60 -8.69
N PRO A 239 5.81 -1.57 -9.61
CA PRO A 239 7.13 -2.02 -10.02
C PRO A 239 7.79 -1.04 -11.00
N THR A 240 9.11 -1.14 -11.18
CA THR A 240 9.76 -0.47 -12.31
C THR A 240 9.53 -1.22 -13.61
N SER A 241 9.36 -0.49 -14.71
CA SER A 241 9.27 -1.10 -16.05
C SER A 241 10.64 -1.43 -16.67
N SER A 242 11.73 -0.79 -16.24
CA SER A 242 13.08 -0.95 -16.81
C SER A 242 13.91 -2.06 -16.17
N ASP A 243 13.66 -2.36 -14.89
CA ASP A 243 14.49 -3.26 -14.09
C ASP A 243 13.65 -4.37 -13.47
N SER A 244 14.23 -5.56 -13.33
CA SER A 244 13.53 -6.74 -12.80
C SER A 244 13.45 -6.79 -11.28
N TYR A 245 14.16 -5.89 -10.59
CA TYR A 245 14.44 -5.98 -9.16
C TYR A 245 14.21 -4.66 -8.42
N LEU A 246 13.45 -3.73 -9.00
CA LEU A 246 13.10 -2.45 -8.39
C LEU A 246 11.58 -2.25 -8.35
N ALA A 247 11.14 -1.56 -7.31
CA ALA A 247 9.80 -1.01 -7.17
C ALA A 247 9.89 0.38 -6.54
N TRP A 248 8.80 1.11 -6.64
CA TRP A 248 8.71 2.45 -6.08
C TRP A 248 8.71 2.42 -4.55
N PHE A 249 9.32 3.43 -3.95
CA PHE A 249 9.25 3.68 -2.52
C PHE A 249 9.21 5.18 -2.24
N VAL A 250 8.75 5.55 -1.04
CA VAL A 250 8.87 6.91 -0.51
C VAL A 250 10.09 6.95 0.40
N SER A 251 11.02 7.87 0.15
CA SER A 251 12.21 8.06 0.98
C SER A 251 11.88 8.71 2.35
N PRO A 252 12.81 8.72 3.32
CA PRO A 252 12.60 9.37 4.61
C PRO A 252 12.28 10.86 4.53
N ASP A 253 12.86 11.54 3.55
CA ASP A 253 12.62 12.96 3.27
C ASP A 253 11.35 13.20 2.45
N GLY A 254 10.67 12.15 1.95
CA GLY A 254 9.32 12.25 1.35
C GLY A 254 9.27 12.34 -0.18
N LEU A 255 10.41 12.28 -0.87
CA LEU A 255 10.39 12.12 -2.33
C LEU A 255 10.06 10.67 -2.71
N LEU A 256 9.52 10.48 -3.91
CA LEU A 256 9.34 9.14 -4.47
C LEU A 256 10.50 8.79 -5.37
N TYR A 257 10.93 7.54 -5.31
CA TYR A 257 12.09 7.08 -6.04
C TYR A 257 11.98 5.61 -6.42
N THR A 258 12.68 5.24 -7.49
CA THR A 258 12.79 3.87 -8.01
C THR A 258 14.20 3.30 -7.88
N GLY A 259 15.22 4.18 -7.82
CA GLY A 259 16.64 3.78 -7.85
C GLY A 259 17.23 3.42 -6.47
N GLY A 260 18.32 2.66 -6.47
CA GLY A 260 19.18 2.49 -5.28
C GLY A 260 18.59 1.65 -4.15
N SER A 261 17.50 0.93 -4.36
CA SER A 261 16.98 -0.05 -3.40
C SER A 261 16.39 -1.27 -4.11
N GLY A 262 17.20 -2.32 -4.26
CA GLY A 262 16.71 -3.64 -4.67
C GLY A 262 15.57 -4.12 -3.76
N LEU A 263 14.66 -4.92 -4.29
CA LEU A 263 13.46 -5.37 -3.56
C LEU A 263 13.78 -6.17 -2.29
N TYR A 264 15.01 -6.68 -2.19
CA TYR A 264 15.51 -7.36 -1.00
C TYR A 264 15.66 -6.44 0.21
N PHE A 265 15.71 -5.12 0.06
CA PHE A 265 15.87 -4.22 1.21
C PHE A 265 14.68 -4.32 2.16
N ALA A 266 14.98 -4.26 3.46
CA ALA A 266 13.98 -4.24 4.51
C ALA A 266 13.39 -2.82 4.64
N ASN A 267 12.38 -2.51 3.83
CA ASN A 267 11.68 -1.23 3.91
C ASN A 267 10.34 -1.41 4.64
N ARG A 268 9.80 -0.29 5.13
CA ARG A 268 8.57 -0.26 5.90
C ARG A 268 7.37 -0.63 5.04
N VAL A 269 6.42 -1.32 5.67
CA VAL A 269 5.19 -1.81 5.03
C VAL A 269 3.98 -1.21 5.74
N ALA A 270 3.10 -0.57 4.96
CA ALA A 270 1.80 -0.08 5.40
C ALA A 270 0.72 -0.73 4.51
N PRO A 271 -0.03 -1.73 5.02
CA PRO A 271 -1.05 -2.43 4.24
C PRO A 271 -2.16 -1.51 3.72
N VAL A 272 -2.64 -1.81 2.52
CA VAL A 272 -3.75 -1.13 1.84
C VAL A 272 -4.78 -2.17 1.38
N LEU A 273 -6.05 -1.88 1.62
CA LEU A 273 -7.16 -2.78 1.28
C LEU A 273 -8.41 -2.02 0.87
N TYR A 274 -9.38 -2.74 0.33
CA TYR A 274 -10.70 -2.21 0.04
C TYR A 274 -11.75 -2.85 0.93
N LEU A 275 -12.76 -2.07 1.28
CA LEU A 275 -13.94 -2.53 2.00
C LEU A 275 -15.08 -2.88 1.03
N ASN A 276 -15.98 -3.76 1.44
CA ASN A 276 -17.22 -4.01 0.70
C ASN A 276 -18.07 -2.73 0.61
N SER A 277 -18.82 -2.60 -0.49
CA SER A 277 -19.63 -1.40 -0.77
C SER A 277 -20.89 -1.26 0.08
N ASP A 278 -21.30 -2.33 0.77
CA ASP A 278 -22.46 -2.37 1.65
C ASP A 278 -22.14 -1.90 3.08
N ILE A 279 -20.86 -1.72 3.41
CA ILE A 279 -20.41 -1.20 4.71
C ILE A 279 -20.86 0.25 4.88
N LYS A 280 -21.46 0.54 6.04
CA LYS A 280 -22.00 1.87 6.36
C LYS A 280 -21.21 2.51 7.50
N ILE A 281 -21.16 3.83 7.46
CA ILE A 281 -20.69 4.63 8.59
C ILE A 281 -21.86 4.79 9.56
N GLU A 282 -21.69 4.32 10.79
CA GLU A 282 -22.65 4.47 11.89
C GLU A 282 -22.56 5.87 12.52
N SER A 283 -21.33 6.33 12.78
CA SER A 283 -21.05 7.57 13.49
C SER A 283 -19.61 8.05 13.27
N GLY A 284 -19.24 9.17 13.90
CA GLY A 284 -17.91 9.79 13.76
C GLY A 284 -17.87 10.85 12.68
N ASP A 285 -16.93 11.80 12.80
CA ASP A 285 -16.74 12.87 11.82
C ASP A 285 -15.45 12.70 11.00
N GLY A 286 -14.70 11.63 11.27
CA GLY A 286 -13.46 11.28 10.59
C GLY A 286 -12.24 12.01 11.13
N SER A 287 -12.36 12.87 12.15
CA SER A 287 -11.20 13.43 12.85
C SER A 287 -10.48 12.35 13.65
N GLU A 288 -9.22 12.57 13.99
CA GLU A 288 -8.46 11.63 14.84
C GLU A 288 -9.11 11.40 16.21
N SER A 289 -9.72 12.45 16.78
CA SER A 289 -10.44 12.40 18.05
C SER A 289 -11.84 11.79 17.94
N ASN A 290 -12.41 11.73 16.74
CA ASN A 290 -13.73 11.16 16.48
C ASN A 290 -13.76 10.41 15.12
N PRO A 291 -12.99 9.30 14.99
CA PRO A 291 -12.90 8.54 13.76
C PRO A 291 -14.25 7.98 13.33
N TYR A 292 -14.41 7.72 12.03
CA TYR A 292 -15.59 7.03 11.54
C TYR A 292 -15.72 5.63 12.16
N LYS A 293 -16.93 5.30 12.59
CA LYS A 293 -17.28 3.99 13.13
C LYS A 293 -18.11 3.22 12.09
N LEU A 294 -17.76 1.97 11.86
CA LEU A 294 -18.45 1.11 10.91
C LEU A 294 -19.64 0.42 11.55
N SER A 295 -20.75 0.32 10.81
CA SER A 295 -21.85 -0.59 11.09
C SER A 295 -21.57 -1.91 10.39
N VAL A 296 -21.42 -2.99 11.16
CA VAL A 296 -20.99 -4.32 10.71
C VAL A 296 -22.00 -5.38 11.15
#